data_AF-A0A6B0VB56-F1
#
_entry.id   AF-A0A6B0VB56-F1
#
_cell.length_a   1.000
_cell.length_b   1.000
_cell.length_c   1.000
_cell.angle_alpha   90.00
_cell.angle_beta   90.00
_cell.angle_gamma   90.00
#
_symmetry.space_group_name_H-M   'P 1'
#
loop_
_entity.id
_entity.type
_entity.pdbx_description
1 polymer ?
#
loop_
_entity_poly.entity_id
_entity_poly.type
_entity_poly.pdbx_seq_one_letter_code
_entity_poly.pdbx_strand_id
1 'polypeptide(L)'
;ADKLVLFLRDLNLVKPDKWGTCQLVAWLQQVVSYRGFYDQDLDWVGLERIQIVATMSSGSSLGKHRLSTRFTSLARILALQYPEKEQLVRVYSAYLRPVMVHLAGKPSDWSSPPKLDTLAASMVLLLEQMQSKFSVDDQSHYVFTPKTLTEWTRGLLRYSTAGSPSVLEPWVYEGCRLLRDRLADDEARARFDAILSGILRSDWGDSSALEQARGCFYVSQGGAYSSHASELGRSLSRLERSDWEGIVRKAVSTYGHEVQEVSNTVLFLEVLELCARIDRVLSCPRGSLLLAGIAGMGRRMAASVVAHMHGMATFTPKMTLNYATRNLMADLKAIVQASGIENQQMLLLLEDHQLSDPESLEIINGLLATGEVPGLFRQEELESLLAPLRDQAAEEGYRGSALSYFCHRVRRNLHIVLVLDCTDAEFSAKRESNPSFHKCCNVQWLTTWSRDTMK
;
A
#
# COMPACT_ATOMS: atom_id res chain seq x y z
N ALA A 1 9.10 -2.01 -37.57
CA ALA A 1 8.45 -0.69 -37.68
C ALA A 1 7.73 -0.46 -36.36
N ASP A 2 8.30 0.41 -35.53
CA ASP A 2 7.97 0.45 -34.12
C ASP A 2 6.68 1.24 -33.91
N LYS A 3 5.76 0.67 -33.12
CA LYS A 3 4.49 1.29 -32.74
C LYS A 3 4.56 1.72 -31.29
N LEU A 4 4.18 2.96 -31.00
CA LEU A 4 4.09 3.45 -29.63
C LEU A 4 2.70 3.09 -29.07
N VAL A 5 2.66 2.49 -27.88
CA VAL A 5 1.41 2.16 -27.20
C VAL A 5 1.22 3.09 -26.02
N LEU A 6 0.18 3.92 -26.07
CA LEU A 6 -0.26 4.73 -24.94
C LEU A 6 -1.22 3.91 -24.10
N PHE A 7 -0.78 3.52 -22.90
CA PHE A 7 -1.58 2.75 -21.95
C PHE A 7 -2.19 3.65 -20.88
N LEU A 8 -3.50 3.86 -20.92
CA LEU A 8 -4.25 4.66 -19.96
C LEU A 8 -4.88 3.75 -18.91
N ARG A 9 -4.51 3.96 -17.63
CA ARG A 9 -5.09 3.21 -16.51
C ARG A 9 -6.32 3.93 -15.97
N ASP A 10 -7.39 3.17 -15.74
CA ASP A 10 -8.63 3.63 -15.07
C ASP A 10 -9.23 4.91 -15.67
N LEU A 11 -9.62 4.87 -16.95
CA LEU A 11 -10.17 6.02 -17.68
C LEU A 11 -11.43 6.62 -17.05
N ASN A 12 -12.17 5.84 -16.26
CA ASN A 12 -13.41 6.25 -15.62
C ASN A 12 -13.25 7.06 -14.32
N LEU A 13 -12.02 7.33 -13.88
CA LEU A 13 -11.77 8.16 -12.69
C LEU A 13 -11.86 9.66 -12.95
N VAL A 14 -11.79 10.10 -14.21
CA VAL A 14 -11.76 11.52 -14.52
C VAL A 14 -13.12 12.15 -14.27
N LYS A 15 -13.14 13.18 -13.42
CA LYS A 15 -14.35 13.90 -13.04
C LYS A 15 -14.95 14.62 -14.25
N PRO A 16 -16.23 14.41 -14.57
CA PRO A 16 -16.92 15.15 -15.61
C PRO A 16 -17.24 16.58 -15.12
N ASP A 17 -17.46 17.47 -16.08
CA ASP A 17 -18.01 18.79 -15.81
C ASP A 17 -19.48 18.74 -15.35
N LYS A 18 -20.06 19.91 -15.09
CA LYS A 18 -21.48 20.05 -14.69
C LYS A 18 -22.48 19.47 -15.71
N TRP A 19 -22.04 19.26 -16.96
CA TRP A 19 -22.86 18.78 -18.07
C TRP A 19 -22.64 17.29 -18.36
N GLY A 20 -21.80 16.60 -17.59
CA GLY A 20 -21.50 15.18 -17.79
C GLY A 20 -20.45 14.92 -18.87
N THR A 21 -19.76 15.95 -19.36
CA THR A 21 -18.68 15.85 -20.35
C THR A 21 -17.31 15.81 -19.68
N CYS A 22 -16.45 14.91 -20.15
CA CYS A 22 -15.06 14.84 -19.71
C CYS A 22 -14.14 15.32 -20.83
N GLN A 23 -13.37 16.39 -20.57
CA GLN A 23 -12.46 16.98 -21.55
C GLN A 23 -11.42 15.98 -22.05
N LEU A 24 -10.87 15.14 -21.17
CA LEU A 24 -9.92 14.09 -21.55
C LEU A 24 -10.53 13.09 -22.54
N VAL A 25 -11.75 12.62 -22.28
CA VAL A 25 -12.45 11.67 -23.17
C VAL A 25 -12.80 12.33 -24.50
N ALA A 26 -13.19 13.60 -24.50
CA ALA A 26 -13.43 14.37 -25.72
C ALA A 26 -12.15 14.56 -26.55
N TRP A 27 -11.02 14.84 -25.89
CA TRP A 27 -9.72 14.92 -26.54
C TRP A 27 -9.28 13.57 -27.12
N LEU A 28 -9.44 12.47 -26.37
CA LEU A 28 -9.17 11.13 -26.89
C LEU A 28 -10.06 10.79 -28.09
N GLN A 29 -11.33 11.20 -28.05
CA GLN A 29 -12.24 11.06 -29.19
C GLN A 29 -11.72 11.83 -30.41
N GLN A 30 -11.22 13.06 -30.23
CA GLN A 30 -10.61 13.86 -31.30
C GLN A 30 -9.37 13.17 -31.87
N VAL A 31 -8.46 12.72 -31.01
CA VAL A 31 -7.21 12.04 -31.39
C VAL A 31 -7.50 10.75 -32.18
N VAL A 32 -8.45 9.94 -31.75
CA VAL A 32 -8.80 8.69 -32.44
C VAL A 32 -9.49 8.95 -33.78
N SER A 33 -10.35 9.98 -33.86
CA SER A 33 -11.13 10.27 -35.07
C SER A 33 -10.32 11.00 -36.14
N TYR A 34 -9.55 12.01 -35.73
CA TYR A 34 -8.86 12.93 -36.65
C TYR A 34 -7.34 12.74 -36.70
N ARG A 35 -6.76 11.87 -35.85
CA ARG A 35 -5.31 11.59 -35.78
C ARG A 35 -4.47 12.84 -35.52
N GLY A 36 -4.97 13.75 -34.70
CA GLY A 36 -4.27 14.97 -34.33
C GLY A 36 -5.09 15.84 -33.38
N PHE A 37 -4.49 16.92 -32.91
CA PHE A 37 -5.12 17.93 -32.06
C PHE A 37 -4.53 19.31 -32.34
N TYR A 38 -5.21 20.37 -31.87
CA TYR A 38 -4.71 21.73 -31.95
C TYR A 38 -3.86 22.05 -30.73
N ASP A 39 -2.67 22.59 -30.94
CA ASP A 39 -1.79 23.06 -29.87
C ASP A 39 -2.24 24.44 -29.34
N GLN A 40 -1.60 24.92 -28.28
CA GLN A 40 -1.85 26.23 -27.66
C GLN A 40 -1.64 27.39 -28.66
N ASP A 41 -0.71 27.22 -29.60
CA ASP A 41 -0.44 28.18 -30.68
C ASP A 41 -1.43 28.08 -31.86
N LEU A 42 -2.50 27.27 -31.70
CA LEU A 42 -3.55 27.01 -32.71
C LEU A 42 -3.07 26.26 -33.96
N ASP A 43 -1.87 25.67 -33.91
CA ASP A 43 -1.35 24.81 -34.96
C ASP A 43 -1.88 23.38 -34.85
N TRP A 44 -2.12 22.75 -36.00
CA TRP A 44 -2.56 21.35 -36.06
C TRP A 44 -1.38 20.38 -35.92
N VAL A 45 -1.36 19.60 -34.85
CA VAL A 45 -0.35 18.59 -34.57
C VAL A 45 -0.90 17.20 -34.94
N GLY A 46 -0.31 16.58 -35.96
CA GLY A 46 -0.63 15.22 -36.39
C GLY A 46 0.04 14.15 -35.53
N LEU A 47 -0.67 13.07 -35.24
CA LEU A 47 -0.19 11.92 -34.48
C LEU A 47 -0.04 10.71 -35.40
N GLU A 48 1.17 10.17 -35.48
CA GLU A 48 1.48 9.02 -36.34
C GLU A 48 1.92 7.81 -35.50
N ARG A 49 1.41 6.61 -35.85
CA ARG A 49 1.84 5.31 -35.29
C ARG A 49 1.66 5.14 -33.77
N ILE A 50 0.62 5.76 -33.21
CA ILE A 50 0.24 5.59 -31.79
C ILE A 50 -0.99 4.69 -31.67
N GLN A 51 -0.92 3.69 -30.81
CA GLN A 51 -2.06 2.86 -30.41
C GLN A 51 -2.47 3.23 -28.98
N ILE A 52 -3.75 3.53 -28.77
CA ILE A 52 -4.28 3.85 -27.45
C ILE A 52 -4.95 2.59 -26.90
N VAL A 53 -4.54 2.17 -25.71
CA VAL A 53 -5.14 1.08 -24.95
C VAL A 53 -5.53 1.64 -23.59
N ALA A 54 -6.78 1.42 -23.16
CA ALA A 54 -7.26 1.92 -21.89
C ALA A 54 -7.87 0.79 -21.05
N THR A 55 -7.70 0.86 -19.73
CA THR A 55 -8.45 0.02 -18.79
C THR A 55 -9.56 0.83 -18.12
N MET A 56 -10.63 0.13 -17.77
CA MET A 56 -11.72 0.66 -16.96
C MET A 56 -12.18 -0.43 -15.99
N SER A 57 -12.61 -0.03 -14.81
CA SER A 57 -13.19 -0.96 -13.84
C SER A 57 -14.72 -0.90 -13.91
N SER A 58 -15.37 -2.06 -13.94
CA SER A 58 -16.82 -2.20 -14.19
C SER A 58 -17.73 -1.85 -13.00
N GLY A 59 -17.26 -1.06 -12.04
CA GLY A 59 -17.99 -0.79 -10.80
C GLY A 59 -18.83 0.48 -10.86
N SER A 60 -20.05 0.42 -10.34
CA SER A 60 -20.87 1.57 -9.90
C SER A 60 -20.34 2.20 -8.61
N SER A 61 -19.08 1.93 -8.24
CA SER A 61 -18.44 2.54 -7.08
C SER A 61 -18.33 4.05 -7.28
N LEU A 62 -18.56 4.80 -6.21
CA LEU A 62 -18.42 6.26 -6.15
C LEU A 62 -17.12 6.73 -6.83
N GLY A 63 -17.20 7.84 -7.58
CA GLY A 63 -16.07 8.41 -8.33
C GLY A 63 -15.76 7.75 -9.68
N LYS A 64 -16.54 6.75 -10.12
CA LYS A 64 -16.41 6.17 -11.47
C LYS A 64 -17.50 6.68 -12.40
N HIS A 65 -17.07 7.33 -13.46
CA HIS A 65 -17.96 8.01 -14.40
C HIS A 65 -18.14 7.21 -15.69
N ARG A 66 -19.36 7.27 -16.25
CA ARG A 66 -19.67 6.62 -17.53
C ARG A 66 -19.00 7.39 -18.67
N LEU A 67 -18.46 6.65 -19.64
CA LEU A 67 -17.87 7.23 -20.84
C LEU A 67 -18.95 7.57 -21.87
N SER A 68 -18.66 8.52 -22.75
CA SER A 68 -19.58 8.90 -23.81
C SER A 68 -19.75 7.77 -24.83
N THR A 69 -20.97 7.59 -25.33
CA THR A 69 -21.29 6.59 -26.36
C THR A 69 -20.53 6.83 -27.67
N ARG A 70 -20.23 8.10 -27.97
CA ARG A 70 -19.42 8.50 -29.13
C ARG A 70 -18.02 7.91 -29.04
N PHE A 71 -17.36 8.03 -27.89
CA PHE A 71 -16.03 7.45 -27.70
C PHE A 71 -16.07 5.91 -27.68
N THR A 72 -17.02 5.32 -26.95
CA THR A 72 -17.10 3.84 -26.86
C THR A 72 -17.40 3.17 -28.19
N SER A 73 -18.14 3.83 -29.10
CA SER A 73 -18.40 3.32 -30.45
C SER A 73 -17.17 3.23 -31.35
N LEU A 74 -16.16 4.08 -31.10
CA LEU A 74 -14.89 4.07 -31.83
C LEU A 74 -13.93 3.00 -31.32
N ALA A 75 -14.06 2.63 -30.04
CA ALA A 75 -13.19 1.67 -29.39
C ALA A 75 -13.63 0.22 -29.62
N ARG A 76 -12.71 -0.73 -29.39
CA ARG A 76 -13.04 -2.15 -29.21
C ARG A 76 -12.96 -2.45 -27.72
N ILE A 77 -14.05 -2.96 -27.16
CA ILE A 77 -14.19 -3.19 -25.71
C ILE A 77 -14.22 -4.69 -25.47
N LEU A 78 -13.40 -5.13 -24.53
CA LEU A 78 -13.38 -6.50 -24.02
C LEU A 78 -13.58 -6.45 -22.51
N ALA A 79 -14.53 -7.25 -22.01
CA ALA A 79 -14.81 -7.37 -20.59
C ALA A 79 -14.22 -8.67 -20.05
N LEU A 80 -13.47 -8.58 -18.96
CA LEU A 80 -12.94 -9.72 -18.23
C LEU A 80 -13.68 -9.85 -16.90
N GLN A 81 -14.01 -11.08 -16.52
CA GLN A 81 -14.61 -11.39 -15.23
C GLN A 81 -13.55 -11.91 -14.25
N TYR A 82 -13.91 -11.94 -12.97
CA TYR A 82 -13.04 -12.55 -11.95
C TYR A 82 -12.92 -14.06 -12.20
N PRO A 83 -11.72 -14.66 -11.96
CA PRO A 83 -11.56 -16.10 -12.04
C PRO A 83 -12.45 -16.83 -11.03
N GLU A 84 -12.93 -18.02 -11.41
CA GLU A 84 -13.72 -18.86 -10.52
C GLU A 84 -12.88 -19.42 -9.37
N LYS A 85 -13.55 -19.85 -8.30
CA LYS A 85 -12.93 -20.43 -7.10
C LYS A 85 -11.91 -21.51 -7.43
N GLU A 86 -12.28 -22.47 -8.28
CA GLU A 86 -11.40 -23.58 -8.66
C GLU A 86 -10.13 -23.09 -9.37
N GLN A 87 -10.27 -22.06 -10.22
CA GLN A 87 -9.15 -21.46 -10.94
C GLN A 87 -8.21 -20.74 -9.97
N LEU A 88 -8.76 -20.00 -9.00
CA LEU A 88 -7.99 -19.33 -7.95
C LEU A 88 -7.22 -20.35 -7.10
N VAL A 89 -7.86 -21.45 -6.68
CA VAL A 89 -7.20 -22.51 -5.90
C VAL A 89 -6.02 -23.09 -6.67
N ARG A 90 -6.19 -23.42 -7.96
CA ARG A 90 -5.11 -23.96 -8.81
C ARG A 90 -3.94 -22.97 -8.94
N VAL A 91 -4.24 -21.69 -9.17
CA VAL A 91 -3.22 -20.64 -9.29
C VAL A 91 -2.45 -20.47 -7.98
N TYR A 92 -3.16 -20.33 -6.85
CA TYR A 92 -2.50 -20.09 -5.56
C TYR A 92 -1.78 -21.32 -5.03
N SER A 93 -2.28 -22.53 -5.28
CA SER A 93 -1.53 -23.77 -4.99
C SER A 93 -0.18 -23.81 -5.70
N ALA A 94 -0.14 -23.42 -6.98
CA ALA A 94 1.10 -23.33 -7.74
C ALA A 94 2.05 -22.25 -7.19
N TYR A 95 1.53 -21.10 -6.76
CA TYR A 95 2.31 -20.01 -6.17
C TYR A 95 2.84 -20.37 -4.77
N LEU A 96 2.05 -21.08 -3.97
CA LEU A 96 2.40 -21.47 -2.61
C LEU A 96 3.50 -22.53 -2.57
N ARG A 97 3.60 -23.40 -3.59
CA ARG A 97 4.62 -24.45 -3.64
C ARG A 97 6.05 -23.92 -3.41
N PRO A 98 6.60 -22.98 -4.20
CA PRO A 98 7.95 -22.45 -3.96
C PRO A 98 8.05 -21.69 -2.63
N VAL A 99 7.00 -20.98 -2.23
CA VAL A 99 6.97 -20.20 -0.97
C VAL A 99 7.06 -21.13 0.25
N MET A 100 6.34 -22.24 0.24
CA MET A 100 6.32 -23.21 1.34
C MET A 100 7.63 -23.98 1.44
N VAL A 101 8.27 -24.29 0.30
CA VAL A 101 9.63 -24.86 0.30
C VAL A 101 10.63 -23.89 0.92
N HIS A 102 10.52 -22.59 0.61
CA HIS A 102 11.34 -21.56 1.23
C HIS A 102 11.10 -21.47 2.75
N LEU A 103 9.84 -21.43 3.18
CA LEU A 103 9.48 -21.33 4.59
C LEU A 103 9.88 -22.56 5.42
N ALA A 104 9.63 -23.77 4.91
CA ALA A 104 9.91 -25.00 5.62
C ALA A 104 11.41 -25.34 5.69
N GLY A 105 12.26 -24.71 4.85
CA GLY A 105 13.72 -24.87 4.84
C GLY A 105 14.24 -26.25 4.41
N LYS A 106 13.37 -27.27 4.34
CA LYS A 106 13.61 -28.63 3.86
C LYS A 106 12.44 -29.07 2.98
N PRO A 107 12.62 -30.03 2.04
CA PRO A 107 11.50 -30.67 1.35
C PRO A 107 10.70 -31.49 2.37
N SER A 108 9.81 -30.83 3.10
CA SER A 108 8.93 -31.43 4.10
C SER A 108 7.60 -31.84 3.45
N ASP A 109 6.71 -32.40 4.26
CA ASP A 109 5.30 -32.68 3.95
C ASP A 109 4.55 -31.56 3.22
N TRP A 110 5.01 -30.30 3.34
CA TRP A 110 4.45 -29.13 2.66
C TRP A 110 4.75 -29.06 1.15
N SER A 111 5.55 -30.00 0.64
CA SER A 111 5.71 -30.21 -0.81
C SER A 111 4.57 -31.03 -1.42
N SER A 112 3.72 -31.65 -0.58
CA SER A 112 2.60 -32.46 -1.06
C SER A 112 1.50 -31.59 -1.68
N PRO A 113 1.06 -31.86 -2.92
CA PRO A 113 -0.03 -31.14 -3.56
C PRO A 113 -1.31 -31.02 -2.73
N PRO A 114 -1.82 -32.06 -2.03
CA PRO A 114 -3.10 -31.95 -1.34
C PRO A 114 -3.07 -30.95 -0.18
N LYS A 115 -1.99 -30.85 0.59
CA LYS A 115 -1.89 -29.86 1.68
C LYS A 115 -1.82 -28.43 1.15
N LEU A 116 -1.15 -28.22 0.02
CA LEU A 116 -1.07 -26.92 -0.65
C LEU A 116 -2.43 -26.51 -1.25
N ASP A 117 -3.15 -27.46 -1.84
CA ASP A 117 -4.50 -27.25 -2.36
C ASP A 117 -5.47 -26.90 -1.23
N THR A 118 -5.40 -27.59 -0.09
CA THR A 118 -6.18 -27.25 1.11
C THR A 118 -5.86 -25.83 1.59
N LEU A 119 -4.57 -25.47 1.69
CA LEU A 119 -4.16 -24.13 2.14
C LEU A 119 -4.64 -23.04 1.17
N ALA A 120 -4.51 -23.25 -0.13
CA ALA A 120 -5.06 -22.35 -1.15
C ALA A 120 -6.59 -22.26 -1.08
N ALA A 121 -7.29 -23.38 -0.85
CA ALA A 121 -8.73 -23.41 -0.67
C ALA A 121 -9.17 -22.63 0.58
N SER A 122 -8.48 -22.77 1.72
CA SER A 122 -8.73 -21.98 2.93
C SER A 122 -8.55 -20.47 2.67
N MET A 123 -7.49 -20.08 1.94
CA MET A 123 -7.26 -18.67 1.57
C MET A 123 -8.39 -18.10 0.70
N VAL A 124 -8.81 -18.85 -0.33
CA VAL A 124 -9.86 -18.42 -1.26
C VAL A 124 -11.21 -18.37 -0.55
N LEU A 125 -11.53 -19.36 0.27
CA LEU A 125 -12.77 -19.40 1.05
C LEU A 125 -12.84 -18.24 2.06
N LEU A 126 -11.72 -17.90 2.71
CA LEU A 126 -11.66 -16.72 3.57
C LEU A 126 -11.97 -15.44 2.78
N LEU A 127 -11.37 -15.27 1.59
CA LEU A 127 -11.66 -14.11 0.74
C LEU A 127 -13.14 -14.05 0.32
N GLU A 128 -13.74 -15.17 -0.08
CA GLU A 128 -15.17 -15.25 -0.44
C GLU A 128 -16.06 -14.87 0.74
N GLN A 129 -15.78 -15.40 1.93
CA GLN A 129 -16.54 -15.06 3.13
C GLN A 129 -16.40 -13.58 3.48
N MET A 130 -15.20 -13.01 3.36
CA MET A 130 -14.96 -11.58 3.55
C MET A 130 -15.77 -10.73 2.55
N GLN A 131 -15.75 -11.09 1.27
CA GLN A 131 -16.53 -10.39 0.23
C GLN A 131 -18.04 -10.48 0.45
N SER A 132 -18.52 -11.58 1.05
CA SER A 132 -19.96 -11.76 1.33
C SER A 132 -20.44 -11.02 2.58
N LYS A 133 -19.57 -10.83 3.57
CA LYS A 133 -19.94 -10.28 4.89
C LYS A 133 -19.59 -8.82 5.08
N PHE A 134 -18.65 -8.29 4.29
CA PHE A 134 -18.17 -6.91 4.39
C PHE A 134 -18.33 -6.23 3.02
N SER A 135 -19.10 -5.15 2.99
CA SER A 135 -19.37 -4.38 1.76
C SER A 135 -18.74 -2.99 1.82
N VAL A 136 -18.63 -2.36 0.65
CA VAL A 136 -18.29 -0.94 0.49
C VAL A 136 -19.30 -0.03 1.19
N ASP A 137 -20.53 -0.50 1.38
CA ASP A 137 -21.60 0.22 2.09
C ASP A 137 -21.34 0.33 3.59
N ASP A 138 -20.65 -0.65 4.19
CA ASP A 138 -20.23 -0.58 5.60
C ASP A 138 -19.09 0.42 5.76
N GLN A 139 -18.08 0.29 4.91
CA GLN A 139 -16.91 1.15 4.86
C GLN A 139 -16.35 1.22 3.43
N SER A 140 -16.10 2.44 2.94
CA SER A 140 -15.66 2.66 1.56
C SER A 140 -14.35 1.95 1.13
N HIS A 141 -13.54 1.52 2.10
CA HIS A 141 -12.27 0.83 1.85
C HIS A 141 -12.34 -0.71 1.97
N TYR A 142 -13.52 -1.28 2.23
CA TYR A 142 -13.74 -2.74 2.26
C TYR A 142 -13.82 -3.31 0.84
N VAL A 143 -12.68 -3.25 0.15
CA VAL A 143 -12.50 -3.74 -1.21
C VAL A 143 -11.52 -4.90 -1.18
N PHE A 144 -12.08 -6.12 -1.12
CA PHE A 144 -11.31 -7.36 -1.11
C PHE A 144 -11.20 -7.91 -2.54
N THR A 145 -9.96 -8.06 -3.03
CA THR A 145 -9.70 -8.56 -4.39
C THR A 145 -8.67 -9.70 -4.33
N PRO A 146 -8.54 -10.52 -5.38
CA PRO A 146 -7.49 -11.53 -5.46
C PRO A 146 -6.07 -10.95 -5.30
N LYS A 147 -5.88 -9.64 -5.48
CA LYS A 147 -4.62 -8.96 -5.15
C LYS A 147 -4.18 -9.25 -3.71
N THR A 148 -5.12 -9.28 -2.76
CA THR A 148 -4.83 -9.58 -1.34
C THR A 148 -4.28 -11.00 -1.17
N LEU A 149 -4.73 -11.98 -1.96
CA LEU A 149 -4.17 -13.34 -1.94
C LEU A 149 -2.76 -13.39 -2.51
N THR A 150 -2.48 -12.59 -3.54
CA THR A 150 -1.13 -12.42 -4.09
C THR A 150 -0.21 -11.73 -3.07
N GLU A 151 -0.70 -10.69 -2.38
CA GLU A 151 0.02 -10.02 -1.29
C GLU A 151 0.30 -10.99 -0.14
N TRP A 152 -0.67 -11.83 0.24
CA TRP A 152 -0.50 -12.86 1.27
C TRP A 152 0.57 -13.89 0.89
N THR A 153 0.47 -14.49 -0.29
CA THR A 153 1.46 -15.49 -0.76
C THR A 153 2.86 -14.91 -0.89
N ARG A 154 3.00 -13.67 -1.40
CA ARG A 154 4.30 -13.00 -1.52
C ARG A 154 4.86 -12.56 -0.17
N GLY A 155 4.01 -12.07 0.72
CA GLY A 155 4.40 -11.60 2.06
C GLY A 155 5.04 -12.70 2.89
N LEU A 156 4.60 -13.95 2.70
CA LEU A 156 5.15 -15.13 3.35
C LEU A 156 6.63 -15.37 3.06
N LEU A 157 7.16 -14.94 1.91
CA LEU A 157 8.59 -15.06 1.59
C LEU A 157 9.49 -14.24 2.52
N ARG A 158 8.91 -13.30 3.28
CA ARG A 158 9.66 -12.50 4.25
C ARG A 158 9.81 -13.21 5.60
N TYR A 159 8.99 -14.20 5.89
CA TYR A 159 8.96 -14.82 7.21
C TYR A 159 10.06 -15.88 7.35
N SER A 160 10.72 -15.87 8.51
CA SER A 160 11.57 -16.98 8.94
C SER A 160 10.78 -17.89 9.88
N THR A 161 10.85 -19.21 9.66
CA THR A 161 10.26 -20.22 10.55
C THR A 161 11.14 -20.56 11.74
N ALA A 162 12.29 -19.90 11.89
CA ALA A 162 13.16 -20.07 13.04
C ALA A 162 12.41 -19.69 14.33
N GLY A 163 12.11 -20.69 15.16
CA GLY A 163 11.40 -20.53 16.43
C GLY A 163 9.88 -20.56 16.34
N SER A 164 9.28 -20.74 15.15
CA SER A 164 7.82 -20.92 15.04
C SER A 164 7.45 -22.40 15.28
N PRO A 165 6.33 -22.68 15.98
CA PRO A 165 5.88 -24.04 16.26
C PRO A 165 5.36 -24.75 14.99
N SER A 166 4.89 -23.99 14.00
CA SER A 166 4.33 -24.49 12.74
C SER A 166 4.48 -23.45 11.63
N VAL A 167 4.41 -23.90 10.37
CA VAL A 167 4.31 -23.04 9.17
C VAL A 167 2.94 -22.36 9.08
N LEU A 168 1.92 -22.91 9.76
CA LEU A 168 0.59 -22.32 9.84
C LEU A 168 0.54 -21.03 10.67
N GLU A 169 1.40 -20.88 11.70
CA GLU A 169 1.45 -19.67 12.54
C GLU A 169 1.78 -18.41 11.70
N PRO A 170 2.89 -18.32 10.93
CA PRO A 170 3.16 -17.16 10.09
C PRO A 170 2.13 -17.00 8.96
N TRP A 171 1.54 -18.09 8.46
CA TRP A 171 0.47 -18.02 7.47
C TRP A 171 -0.78 -17.32 8.02
N VAL A 172 -1.24 -17.72 9.21
CA VAL A 172 -2.37 -17.09 9.91
C VAL A 172 -2.04 -15.64 10.27
N TYR A 173 -0.83 -15.40 10.80
CA TYR A 173 -0.39 -14.06 11.17
C TYR A 173 -0.46 -13.09 9.98
N GLU A 174 0.10 -13.49 8.83
CA GLU A 174 0.07 -12.69 7.60
C GLU A 174 -1.36 -12.41 7.12
N GLY A 175 -2.25 -13.41 7.17
CA GLY A 175 -3.67 -13.24 6.84
C GLY A 175 -4.39 -12.24 7.75
N CYS A 176 -4.15 -12.33 9.06
CA CYS A 176 -4.66 -11.37 10.03
C CYS A 176 -4.15 -9.95 9.73
N ARG A 177 -2.86 -9.77 9.49
CA ARG A 177 -2.30 -8.43 9.23
C ARG A 177 -2.73 -7.83 7.88
N LEU A 178 -3.22 -8.62 6.93
CA LEU A 178 -3.73 -8.13 5.64
C LEU A 178 -5.23 -7.84 5.66
N LEU A 179 -6.02 -8.65 6.36
CA LEU A 179 -7.48 -8.57 6.35
C LEU A 179 -8.05 -7.99 7.65
N ARG A 180 -7.63 -8.50 8.81
CA ARG A 180 -8.16 -8.10 10.13
C ARG A 180 -7.84 -6.65 10.46
N ASP A 181 -6.62 -6.22 10.18
CA ASP A 181 -6.15 -4.86 10.53
C ASP A 181 -6.88 -3.76 9.73
N ARG A 182 -7.47 -4.11 8.57
CA ARG A 182 -8.30 -3.21 7.77
C ARG A 182 -9.69 -2.99 8.36
N LEU A 183 -10.15 -3.82 9.30
CA LEU A 183 -11.50 -3.73 9.85
C LEU A 183 -11.56 -2.63 10.93
N ALA A 184 -12.54 -1.74 10.79
CA ALA A 184 -12.71 -0.58 11.65
C ALA A 184 -13.23 -0.95 13.05
N ASP A 185 -14.29 -1.75 13.10
CA ASP A 185 -15.01 -2.04 14.34
C ASP A 185 -14.50 -3.31 15.04
N ASP A 186 -14.57 -3.31 16.37
CA ASP A 186 -14.24 -4.50 17.17
C ASP A 186 -15.18 -5.67 16.88
N GLU A 187 -16.46 -5.41 16.61
CA GLU A 187 -17.40 -6.44 16.19
C GLU A 187 -17.00 -7.05 14.85
N ALA A 188 -16.56 -6.23 13.89
CA ALA A 188 -16.10 -6.71 12.60
C ALA A 188 -14.84 -7.59 12.78
N ARG A 189 -13.89 -7.16 13.62
CA ARG A 189 -12.71 -7.95 13.99
C ARG A 189 -13.08 -9.28 14.65
N ALA A 190 -14.05 -9.29 15.56
CA ALA A 190 -14.53 -10.51 16.21
C ALA A 190 -15.22 -11.47 15.22
N ARG A 191 -16.02 -10.95 14.28
CA ARG A 191 -16.63 -11.74 13.19
C ARG A 191 -15.56 -12.37 12.30
N PHE A 192 -14.52 -11.61 11.94
CA PHE A 192 -13.37 -12.15 11.19
C PHE A 192 -12.68 -13.29 11.96
N ASP A 193 -12.42 -13.09 13.25
CA ASP A 193 -11.77 -14.10 14.09
C ASP A 193 -12.63 -15.39 14.19
N ALA A 194 -13.95 -15.25 14.24
CA ALA A 194 -14.89 -16.37 14.21
C ALA A 194 -14.89 -17.11 12.85
N ILE A 195 -14.85 -16.38 11.74
CA ILE A 195 -14.73 -16.95 10.39
C ILE A 195 -13.42 -17.74 10.28
N LEU A 196 -12.29 -17.10 10.59
CA LEU A 196 -10.97 -17.70 10.45
C LEU A 196 -10.81 -18.94 11.34
N SER A 197 -11.29 -18.89 12.58
CA SER A 197 -11.27 -20.06 13.47
C SER A 197 -12.20 -21.19 13.00
N GLY A 198 -13.31 -20.88 12.33
CA GLY A 198 -14.17 -21.89 11.70
C GLY A 198 -13.47 -22.62 10.55
N ILE A 199 -12.79 -21.88 9.68
CA ILE A 199 -12.02 -22.42 8.54
C ILE A 199 -10.87 -23.29 9.04
N LEU A 200 -10.09 -22.80 10.01
CA LEU A 200 -8.97 -23.53 10.60
C LEU A 200 -9.43 -24.87 11.22
N ARG A 201 -10.55 -24.88 11.94
CA ARG A 201 -11.12 -26.11 12.51
C ARG A 201 -11.62 -27.10 11.45
N SER A 202 -12.25 -26.60 10.39
CA SER A 202 -12.73 -27.43 9.27
C SER A 202 -11.58 -28.11 8.53
N ASP A 203 -10.57 -27.33 8.15
CA ASP A 203 -9.55 -27.78 7.20
C ASP A 203 -8.33 -28.41 7.89
N TRP A 204 -8.05 -28.03 9.14
CA TRP A 204 -6.84 -28.43 9.88
C TRP A 204 -7.13 -29.08 11.24
N GLY A 205 -8.39 -29.14 11.67
CA GLY A 205 -8.81 -29.80 12.91
C GLY A 205 -8.51 -29.04 14.21
N ASP A 206 -7.76 -27.94 14.14
CA ASP A 206 -7.36 -27.14 15.31
C ASP A 206 -7.30 -25.64 14.96
N SER A 207 -7.61 -24.78 15.93
CA SER A 207 -7.50 -23.33 15.86
C SER A 207 -6.31 -22.76 16.64
N SER A 208 -5.43 -23.61 17.21
CA SER A 208 -4.26 -23.19 17.99
C SER A 208 -3.34 -22.22 17.27
N ALA A 209 -3.21 -22.30 15.94
CA ALA A 209 -2.42 -21.38 15.13
C ALA A 209 -2.88 -19.91 15.26
N LEU A 210 -4.18 -19.66 15.48
CA LEU A 210 -4.71 -18.31 15.69
C LEU A 210 -4.29 -17.73 17.05
N GLU A 211 -4.35 -18.54 18.10
CA GLU A 211 -3.93 -18.12 19.45
C GLU A 211 -2.42 -17.94 19.53
N GLN A 212 -1.66 -18.81 18.89
CA GLN A 212 -0.21 -18.67 18.75
C GLN A 212 0.17 -17.38 18.02
N ALA A 213 -0.51 -17.07 16.90
CA ALA A 213 -0.29 -15.84 16.14
C ALA A 213 -0.65 -14.57 16.93
N ARG A 214 -1.57 -14.64 17.92
CA ARG A 214 -1.89 -13.52 18.82
C ARG A 214 -0.85 -13.33 19.93
N GLY A 215 -0.19 -14.42 20.35
CA GLY A 215 0.81 -14.40 21.42
C GLY A 215 2.21 -13.92 21.00
N CYS A 216 2.51 -13.90 19.71
CA CYS A 216 3.83 -13.55 19.18
C CYS A 216 3.82 -12.30 18.28
N PHE A 217 5.01 -11.74 18.08
CA PHE A 217 5.23 -10.65 17.13
C PHE A 217 6.19 -11.10 16.04
N TYR A 218 5.83 -10.84 14.78
CA TYR A 218 6.77 -10.96 13.66
C TYR A 218 7.24 -9.57 13.29
N VAL A 219 8.52 -9.30 13.57
CA VAL A 219 9.13 -7.98 13.35
C VAL A 219 10.40 -8.12 12.53
N SER A 220 10.80 -7.02 11.91
CA SER A 220 12.00 -6.98 11.09
C SER A 220 13.26 -7.24 11.91
N GLN A 221 14.18 -8.01 11.33
CA GLN A 221 15.49 -8.19 11.96
C GLN A 221 16.28 -6.88 11.88
N GLY A 222 16.69 -6.37 13.04
CA GLY A 222 17.42 -5.11 13.18
C GLY A 222 18.72 -5.10 12.38
N GLY A 223 18.89 -4.05 11.59
CA GLY A 223 20.06 -3.83 10.72
C GLY A 223 19.80 -2.64 9.80
N ALA A 224 20.88 -1.97 9.37
CA ALA A 224 20.77 -0.90 8.38
C ALA A 224 20.10 -1.44 7.12
N TYR A 225 19.25 -0.63 6.48
CA TYR A 225 18.66 -0.97 5.19
C TYR A 225 19.82 -1.17 4.21
N SER A 226 20.16 -2.42 3.86
CA SER A 226 21.15 -2.61 2.80
C SER A 226 20.55 -2.05 1.50
N SER A 227 21.35 -1.34 0.71
CA SER A 227 20.98 -0.90 -0.65
C SER A 227 20.49 -2.06 -1.53
N HIS A 228 20.84 -3.29 -1.14
CA HIS A 228 20.43 -4.56 -1.74
C HIS A 228 19.22 -5.21 -1.06
N ALA A 229 18.46 -4.49 -0.24
CA ALA A 229 17.20 -5.01 0.31
C ALA A 229 16.36 -5.57 -0.85
N SER A 230 16.10 -6.87 -0.79
CA SER A 230 15.34 -7.62 -1.79
C SER A 230 14.05 -6.86 -2.15
N GLU A 231 13.54 -7.01 -3.37
CA GLU A 231 12.23 -6.46 -3.78
C GLU A 231 11.08 -6.86 -2.82
N LEU A 232 11.30 -7.85 -1.97
CA LEU A 232 10.38 -8.34 -0.95
C LEU A 232 10.47 -7.57 0.38
N GLY A 233 11.54 -6.81 0.64
CA GLY A 233 11.79 -6.12 1.91
C GLY A 233 12.59 -6.91 2.92
N ARG A 234 12.62 -6.45 4.18
CA ARG A 234 13.37 -7.10 5.27
C ARG A 234 12.69 -8.41 5.70
N SER A 235 13.51 -9.38 6.10
CA SER A 235 13.05 -10.62 6.74
C SER A 235 12.42 -10.33 8.10
N LEU A 236 11.38 -11.10 8.41
CA LEU A 236 10.61 -11.03 9.65
C LEU A 236 10.94 -12.25 10.50
N SER A 237 11.26 -12.01 11.76
CA SER A 237 11.51 -13.06 12.75
C SER A 237 10.48 -13.02 13.86
N ARG A 238 10.14 -14.21 14.37
CA ARG A 238 9.28 -14.37 15.53
C ARG A 238 10.01 -13.90 16.79
N LEU A 239 9.40 -12.99 17.54
CA LEU A 239 9.83 -12.57 18.86
C LEU A 239 8.71 -12.77 19.88
N GLU A 240 9.12 -13.03 21.12
CA GLU A 240 8.23 -13.02 22.26
C GLU A 240 7.95 -11.59 22.73
N ARG A 241 6.88 -11.42 23.52
CA ARG A 241 6.44 -10.11 24.00
C ARG A 241 7.53 -9.39 24.79
N SER A 242 8.21 -10.07 25.71
CA SER A 242 9.24 -9.47 26.57
C SER A 242 10.41 -8.90 25.77
N ASP A 243 10.83 -9.64 24.75
CA ASP A 243 11.97 -9.25 23.92
C ASP A 243 11.59 -8.06 23.04
N TRP A 244 10.40 -8.10 22.44
CA TRP A 244 9.89 -6.99 21.63
C TRP A 244 9.71 -5.73 22.46
N GLU A 245 9.14 -5.84 23.66
CA GLU A 245 8.99 -4.72 24.59
C GLU A 245 10.34 -4.12 24.97
N GLY A 246 11.36 -4.95 25.20
CA GLY A 246 12.73 -4.50 25.45
C GLY A 246 13.32 -3.69 24.29
N ILE A 247 13.11 -4.15 23.05
CA ILE A 247 13.57 -3.46 21.83
C ILE A 247 12.87 -2.11 21.66
N VAL A 248 11.53 -2.09 21.77
CA VAL A 248 10.75 -0.85 21.63
C VAL A 248 11.12 0.15 22.73
N ARG A 249 11.29 -0.30 23.98
CA ARG A 249 11.72 0.55 25.08
C ARG A 249 13.07 1.20 24.82
N LYS A 250 14.03 0.43 24.30
CA LYS A 250 15.34 0.97 23.91
C LYS A 250 15.19 2.02 22.81
N ALA A 251 14.39 1.74 21.78
CA ALA A 251 14.14 2.67 20.69
C ALA A 251 13.47 3.98 21.15
N VAL A 252 12.47 3.88 22.02
CA VAL A 252 11.81 5.04 22.64
C VAL A 252 12.80 5.86 23.45
N SER A 253 13.69 5.22 24.21
CA SER A 253 14.73 5.93 24.97
C SER A 253 15.72 6.63 24.06
N THR A 254 16.20 5.99 22.99
CA THR A 254 17.14 6.60 22.04
C THR A 254 16.50 7.76 21.31
N TYR A 255 15.28 7.58 20.79
CA TYR A 255 14.55 8.65 20.12
C TYR A 255 14.14 9.77 21.08
N GLY A 256 13.84 9.45 22.34
CA GLY A 256 13.54 10.42 23.39
C GLY A 256 14.71 11.37 23.70
N HIS A 257 15.96 10.92 23.50
CA HIS A 257 17.12 11.81 23.60
C HIS A 257 17.17 12.85 22.47
N GLU A 258 16.68 12.51 21.28
CA GLU A 258 16.58 13.42 20.13
C GLU A 258 15.33 14.31 20.21
N VAL A 259 14.22 13.73 20.65
CA VAL A 259 12.88 14.36 20.71
C VAL A 259 12.30 14.17 22.12
N GLN A 260 12.45 15.21 22.95
CA GLN A 260 12.05 15.18 24.37
C GLN A 260 10.55 14.85 24.60
N GLU A 261 9.68 15.13 23.62
CA GLU A 261 8.24 14.86 23.70
C GLU A 261 7.91 13.36 23.80
N VAL A 262 8.82 12.46 23.41
CA VAL A 262 8.57 11.00 23.36
C VAL A 262 9.13 10.25 24.58
N SER A 263 9.97 10.89 25.38
CA SER A 263 10.76 10.24 26.45
C SER A 263 9.94 9.61 27.57
N ASN A 264 8.71 10.06 27.82
CA ASN A 264 7.85 9.58 28.90
C ASN A 264 6.73 8.63 28.42
N THR A 265 6.92 7.97 27.28
CA THR A 265 5.90 7.07 26.71
C THR A 265 5.77 5.78 27.52
N VAL A 266 4.56 5.50 28.01
CA VAL A 266 4.23 4.22 28.63
C VAL A 266 4.00 3.17 27.55
N LEU A 267 4.64 2.00 27.69
CA LEU A 267 4.48 0.87 26.78
C LEU A 267 3.47 -0.11 27.36
N PHE A 268 2.46 -0.42 26.55
CA PHE A 268 1.47 -1.46 26.81
C PHE A 268 1.24 -2.28 25.54
N LEU A 269 0.53 -3.39 25.67
CA LEU A 269 0.39 -4.39 24.61
C LEU A 269 -0.07 -3.81 23.27
N GLU A 270 -1.07 -2.94 23.29
CA GLU A 270 -1.66 -2.41 22.05
C GLU A 270 -0.73 -1.43 21.32
N VAL A 271 0.14 -0.70 22.05
CA VAL A 271 1.23 0.10 21.46
C VAL A 271 2.28 -0.82 20.85
N LEU A 272 2.64 -1.92 21.51
CA LEU A 272 3.58 -2.91 20.97
C LEU A 272 3.03 -3.55 19.69
N GLU A 273 1.73 -3.86 19.66
CA GLU A 273 1.05 -4.33 18.45
C GLU A 273 1.05 -3.28 17.35
N LEU A 274 0.79 -2.01 17.66
CA LEU A 274 0.83 -0.93 16.69
C LEU A 274 2.24 -0.79 16.08
N CYS A 275 3.28 -0.76 16.92
CA CYS A 275 4.66 -0.71 16.45
C CYS A 275 5.02 -1.90 15.57
N ALA A 276 4.60 -3.12 15.92
CA ALA A 276 4.84 -4.31 15.09
C ALA A 276 4.10 -4.25 13.74
N ARG A 277 2.86 -3.74 13.73
CA ARG A 277 2.09 -3.53 12.49
C ARG A 277 2.75 -2.50 11.57
N ILE A 278 3.25 -1.41 12.14
CA ILE A 278 3.95 -0.36 11.40
C ILE A 278 5.30 -0.87 10.88
N ASP A 279 6.10 -1.55 11.72
CA ASP A 279 7.39 -2.15 11.35
C ASP A 279 7.25 -3.09 10.16
N ARG A 280 6.26 -4.00 10.19
CA ARG A 280 5.98 -4.92 9.09
C ARG A 280 5.78 -4.20 7.75
N VAL A 281 5.03 -3.09 7.77
CA VAL A 281 4.69 -2.34 6.56
C VAL A 281 5.85 -1.46 6.09
N LEU A 282 6.49 -0.69 6.98
CA LEU A 282 7.63 0.16 6.63
C LEU A 282 8.85 -0.67 6.19
N SER A 283 8.97 -1.90 6.66
CA SER A 283 10.01 -2.83 6.21
C SER A 283 9.82 -3.35 4.77
N CYS A 284 8.63 -3.18 4.18
CA CYS A 284 8.36 -3.51 2.78
C CYS A 284 8.69 -2.33 1.87
N PRO A 285 9.39 -2.52 0.75
CA PRO A 285 9.52 -1.46 -0.25
C PRO A 285 8.11 -1.04 -0.73
N ARG A 286 7.88 0.26 -0.91
CA ARG A 286 6.56 0.84 -1.23
C ARG A 286 5.51 0.71 -0.12
N GLY A 287 5.92 0.36 1.09
CA GLY A 287 5.04 0.25 2.24
C GLY A 287 4.60 1.61 2.76
N SER A 288 3.40 2.04 2.38
CA SER A 288 2.74 3.24 2.93
C SER A 288 1.60 2.84 3.85
N LEU A 289 1.26 3.71 4.80
CA LEU A 289 0.28 3.46 5.86
C LEU A 289 -0.78 4.56 5.90
N LEU A 290 -2.01 4.15 6.18
CA LEU A 290 -3.10 5.04 6.56
C LEU A 290 -3.55 4.65 7.97
N LEU A 291 -3.22 5.49 8.95
CA LEU A 291 -3.55 5.31 10.36
C LEU A 291 -4.81 6.11 10.70
N ALA A 292 -5.97 5.45 10.59
CA ALA A 292 -7.27 6.03 10.93
C ALA A 292 -7.60 5.81 12.41
N GLY A 293 -8.04 6.83 13.13
CA GLY A 293 -8.32 6.70 14.56
C GLY A 293 -8.58 8.03 15.24
N ILE A 294 -8.81 8.02 16.56
CA ILE A 294 -9.05 9.23 17.35
C ILE A 294 -7.72 9.90 17.71
N ALA A 295 -7.69 11.23 17.79
CA ALA A 295 -6.53 11.97 18.29
C ALA A 295 -6.08 11.48 19.69
N GLY A 296 -4.78 11.55 19.97
CA GLY A 296 -4.21 11.16 21.27
C GLY A 296 -3.84 9.68 21.44
N MET A 297 -4.10 8.82 20.44
CA MET A 297 -3.78 7.38 20.49
C MET A 297 -2.30 7.03 20.22
N GLY A 298 -1.39 8.01 20.21
CA GLY A 298 0.06 7.75 20.00
C GLY A 298 0.45 7.29 18.59
N ARG A 299 -0.43 7.41 17.59
CA ARG A 299 -0.20 6.97 16.19
C ARG A 299 1.05 7.57 15.55
N ARG A 300 1.19 8.90 15.66
CA ARG A 300 2.36 9.64 15.18
C ARG A 300 3.64 9.18 15.87
N MET A 301 3.59 9.06 17.20
CA MET A 301 4.74 8.62 18.00
C MET A 301 5.21 7.21 17.58
N ALA A 302 4.28 6.25 17.47
CA ALA A 302 4.62 4.89 17.04
C ALA A 302 5.27 4.88 15.65
N ALA A 303 4.74 5.64 14.69
CA ALA A 303 5.32 5.78 13.36
C ALA A 303 6.74 6.37 13.39
N SER A 304 6.95 7.44 14.16
CA SER A 304 8.27 8.08 14.30
C SER A 304 9.30 7.19 14.97
N VAL A 305 8.91 6.47 16.04
CA VAL A 305 9.82 5.54 16.75
C VAL A 305 10.23 4.40 15.83
N VAL A 306 9.29 3.79 15.10
CA VAL A 306 9.60 2.70 14.17
C VAL A 306 10.47 3.20 13.00
N ALA A 307 10.22 4.40 12.49
CA ALA A 307 11.07 4.99 11.46
C ALA A 307 12.50 5.22 11.96
N HIS A 308 12.66 5.69 13.20
CA HIS A 308 13.96 5.81 13.85
C HIS A 308 14.64 4.44 14.02
N MET A 309 13.90 3.39 14.41
CA MET A 309 14.42 2.02 14.48
C MET A 309 14.95 1.52 13.13
N HIS A 310 14.31 1.91 12.03
CA HIS A 310 14.76 1.57 10.68
C HIS A 310 15.91 2.44 10.16
N GLY A 311 16.26 3.53 10.85
CA GLY A 311 17.21 4.53 10.39
C GLY A 311 16.68 5.38 9.21
N MET A 312 15.36 5.52 9.10
CA MET A 312 14.73 6.32 8.06
C MET A 312 14.70 7.79 8.46
N ALA A 313 15.00 8.69 7.53
CA ALA A 313 14.86 10.11 7.78
C ALA A 313 13.37 10.50 7.73
N THR A 314 12.86 11.00 8.86
CA THR A 314 11.46 11.43 8.97
C THR A 314 11.31 12.89 8.59
N PHE A 315 10.38 13.18 7.68
CA PHE A 315 9.98 14.53 7.31
C PHE A 315 8.51 14.75 7.61
N THR A 316 8.22 15.84 8.31
CA THR A 316 6.87 16.33 8.54
C THR A 316 6.83 17.80 8.15
N PRO A 317 5.95 18.20 7.20
CA PRO A 317 5.80 19.60 6.82
C PRO A 317 5.45 20.46 8.03
N LYS A 318 6.16 21.58 8.20
CA LYS A 318 5.87 22.55 9.26
C LYS A 318 4.85 23.56 8.76
N MET A 319 3.63 23.47 9.28
CA MET A 319 2.57 24.40 8.91
C MET A 319 2.92 25.81 9.40
N THR A 320 2.89 26.77 8.47
CA THR A 320 2.98 28.20 8.75
C THR A 320 1.67 28.86 8.30
N LEU A 321 1.37 30.07 8.78
CA LEU A 321 0.16 30.82 8.39
C LEU A 321 -0.01 30.97 6.87
N ASN A 322 1.10 30.98 6.12
CA ASN A 322 1.12 31.11 4.67
C ASN A 322 1.52 29.78 3.99
N TYR A 323 1.28 28.64 4.64
CA TYR A 323 1.51 27.34 4.00
C TYR A 323 0.51 27.16 2.87
N ALA A 324 1.04 26.99 1.67
CA ALA A 324 0.26 26.83 0.44
C ALA A 324 0.84 25.67 -0.38
N THR A 325 0.12 25.25 -1.42
CA THR A 325 0.53 24.18 -2.36
C THR A 325 1.97 24.34 -2.86
N ARG A 326 2.44 25.59 -3.06
CA ARG A 326 3.82 25.88 -3.49
C ARG A 326 4.88 25.41 -2.47
N ASN A 327 4.62 25.57 -1.19
CA ASN A 327 5.56 25.15 -0.14
C ASN A 327 5.60 23.62 -0.06
N LEU A 328 4.44 22.98 -0.16
CA LEU A 328 4.35 21.52 -0.25
C LEU A 328 5.12 20.98 -1.46
N MET A 329 4.99 21.61 -2.64
CA MET A 329 5.76 21.22 -3.82
C MET A 329 7.27 21.36 -3.60
N ALA A 330 7.73 22.40 -2.89
CA ALA A 330 9.15 22.56 -2.56
C ALA A 330 9.65 21.50 -1.56
N ASP A 331 8.86 21.21 -0.53
CA ASP A 331 9.14 20.15 0.45
C ASP A 331 9.22 18.77 -0.24
N LEU A 332 8.22 18.46 -1.07
CA LEU A 332 8.16 17.21 -1.83
C LEU A 332 9.33 17.10 -2.82
N LYS A 333 9.76 18.21 -3.44
CA LYS A 333 10.91 18.21 -4.34
C LYS A 333 12.17 17.73 -3.62
N ALA A 334 12.43 18.22 -2.41
CA ALA A 334 13.57 17.79 -1.59
C ALA A 334 13.47 16.31 -1.21
N ILE A 335 12.31 15.84 -0.78
CA ILE A 335 12.08 14.45 -0.37
C ILE A 335 12.21 13.47 -1.56
N VAL A 336 11.65 13.84 -2.70
CA VAL A 336 11.70 13.04 -3.94
C VAL A 336 13.13 13.00 -4.50
N GLN A 337 13.90 14.08 -4.36
CA GLN A 337 15.33 14.07 -4.70
C GLN A 337 16.15 13.16 -3.78
N ALA A 338 15.98 13.27 -2.45
CA ALA A 338 16.70 12.42 -1.49
C ALA A 338 16.36 10.93 -1.67
N SER A 339 15.08 10.60 -1.85
CA SER A 339 14.65 9.21 -2.05
C SER A 339 15.02 8.64 -3.41
N GLY A 340 14.92 9.44 -4.48
CA GLY A 340 15.17 9.00 -5.84
C GLY A 340 16.65 8.98 -6.23
N ILE A 341 17.41 10.05 -5.94
CA ILE A 341 18.79 10.23 -6.38
C ILE A 341 19.77 9.65 -5.37
N GLU A 342 19.67 10.07 -4.11
CA GLU A 342 20.58 9.64 -3.03
C GLU A 342 20.27 8.23 -2.52
N ASN A 343 19.15 7.64 -2.97
CA ASN A 343 18.68 6.32 -2.57
C ASN A 343 18.38 6.21 -1.06
N GLN A 344 18.09 7.33 -0.40
CA GLN A 344 17.85 7.36 1.04
C GLN A 344 16.42 6.93 1.36
N GLN A 345 16.25 6.12 2.41
CA GLN A 345 14.93 5.76 2.92
C GLN A 345 14.32 6.96 3.66
N MET A 346 13.18 7.44 3.16
CA MET A 346 12.50 8.63 3.66
C MET A 346 11.11 8.25 4.16
N LEU A 347 10.73 8.76 5.34
CA LEU A 347 9.37 8.68 5.84
C LEU A 347 8.72 10.07 5.76
N LEU A 348 7.71 10.22 4.91
CA LEU A 348 6.84 11.40 4.90
C LEU A 348 5.65 11.15 5.83
N LEU A 349 5.59 11.88 6.96
CA LEU A 349 4.50 11.80 7.92
C LEU A 349 3.60 13.03 7.78
N LEU A 350 2.31 12.77 7.50
CA LEU A 350 1.29 13.79 7.25
C LEU A 350 0.11 13.59 8.19
N GLU A 351 -0.41 14.68 8.74
CA GLU A 351 -1.54 14.73 9.67
C GLU A 351 -2.72 15.52 9.09
N ASP A 352 -3.93 15.37 9.63
CA ASP A 352 -5.13 16.04 9.08
C ASP A 352 -5.00 17.54 8.92
N HIS A 353 -4.44 18.23 9.92
CA HIS A 353 -4.30 19.69 9.91
C HIS A 353 -3.39 20.19 8.78
N GLN A 354 -2.60 19.30 8.17
CA GLN A 354 -1.69 19.56 7.05
C GLN A 354 -2.36 19.30 5.70
N LEU A 355 -3.52 18.65 5.69
CA LEU A 355 -4.22 18.13 4.53
C LEU A 355 -5.56 18.85 4.28
N SER A 356 -5.64 20.11 4.65
CA SER A 356 -6.83 20.95 4.49
C SER A 356 -7.13 21.24 3.02
N ASP A 357 -6.09 21.40 2.19
CA ASP A 357 -6.25 21.77 0.79
C ASP A 357 -6.51 20.54 -0.10
N PRO A 358 -7.53 20.57 -0.98
CA PRO A 358 -7.83 19.44 -1.86
C PRO A 358 -6.73 19.18 -2.88
N GLU A 359 -6.03 20.23 -3.34
CA GLU A 359 -4.89 20.09 -4.27
C GLU A 359 -3.74 19.28 -3.64
N SER A 360 -3.47 19.50 -2.36
CA SER A 360 -2.45 18.77 -1.61
C SER A 360 -2.75 17.27 -1.54
N LEU A 361 -4.03 16.91 -1.36
CA LEU A 361 -4.48 15.52 -1.37
C LEU A 361 -4.30 14.86 -2.75
N GLU A 362 -4.62 15.57 -3.83
CA GLU A 362 -4.41 15.08 -5.20
C GLU A 362 -2.94 14.81 -5.50
N ILE A 363 -2.05 15.70 -5.04
CA ILE A 363 -0.59 15.53 -5.16
C ILE A 363 -0.12 14.27 -4.44
N ILE A 364 -0.55 14.06 -3.19
CA ILE A 364 -0.17 12.87 -2.39
C ILE A 364 -0.75 11.59 -3.03
N ASN A 365 -1.98 11.65 -3.53
CA ASN A 365 -2.63 10.56 -4.24
C ASN A 365 -1.84 10.20 -5.52
N GLY A 366 -1.37 11.18 -6.27
CA GLY A 366 -0.48 11.01 -7.42
C GLY A 366 0.85 10.35 -7.03
N LEU A 367 1.48 10.83 -5.95
CA LEU A 367 2.74 10.31 -5.43
C LEU A 367 2.63 8.84 -4.97
N LEU A 368 1.54 8.48 -4.26
CA LEU A 368 1.26 7.10 -3.86
C LEU A 368 1.02 6.19 -5.07
N ALA A 369 0.22 6.66 -6.03
CA ALA A 369 -0.15 5.87 -7.21
C ALA A 369 1.02 5.67 -8.16
N THR A 370 1.71 6.76 -8.51
CA THR A 370 2.65 6.85 -9.64
C THR A 370 4.11 7.04 -9.22
N GLY A 371 4.38 7.50 -8.00
CA GLY A 371 5.71 7.97 -7.62
C GLY A 371 6.11 9.27 -8.31
N GLU A 372 5.18 9.89 -9.04
CA GLU A 372 5.35 11.11 -9.81
C GLU A 372 4.32 12.14 -9.33
N VAL A 373 4.74 13.40 -9.36
CA VAL A 373 3.86 14.54 -9.14
C VAL A 373 3.94 15.42 -10.40
N PRO A 374 2.84 15.59 -11.15
CA PRO A 374 2.81 16.46 -12.32
C PRO A 374 3.24 17.89 -11.96
N GLY A 375 4.15 18.46 -12.75
CA GLY A 375 4.62 19.83 -12.54
C GLY A 375 5.61 20.04 -11.39
N LEU A 376 6.11 18.97 -10.75
CA LEU A 376 7.08 19.08 -9.64
C LEU A 376 8.46 19.57 -10.10
N PHE A 377 8.91 19.10 -11.27
CA PHE A 377 10.18 19.48 -11.89
C PHE A 377 9.92 20.13 -13.25
N ARG A 378 10.73 21.13 -13.59
CA ARG A 378 10.80 21.62 -14.97
C ARG A 378 11.55 20.60 -15.84
N GLN A 379 11.30 20.62 -17.15
CA GLN A 379 11.92 19.65 -18.07
C GLN A 379 13.45 19.72 -18.04
N GLU A 380 14.03 20.93 -18.00
CA GLU A 380 15.48 21.15 -17.89
C GLU A 380 16.06 20.59 -16.59
N GLU A 381 15.35 20.79 -15.46
CA GLU A 381 15.76 20.25 -14.17
C GLU A 381 15.74 18.72 -14.20
N LEU A 382 14.69 18.13 -14.78
CA LEU A 382 14.52 16.69 -14.85
C LEU A 382 15.65 16.03 -15.63
N GLU A 383 16.07 16.59 -16.77
CA GLU A 383 17.18 16.03 -17.55
C GLU A 383 18.49 16.01 -16.77
N SER A 384 18.78 17.08 -16.02
CA SER A 384 19.98 17.14 -15.17
C SER A 384 19.95 16.12 -14.03
N LEU A 385 18.78 15.90 -13.40
CA LEU A 385 18.60 14.95 -12.31
C LEU A 385 18.65 13.49 -12.79
N LEU A 386 18.16 13.23 -14.01
CA LEU A 386 18.11 11.89 -14.58
C LEU A 386 19.45 11.45 -15.22
N ALA A 387 20.34 12.37 -15.54
CA ALA A 387 21.65 12.06 -16.14
C ALA A 387 22.44 10.99 -15.37
N PRO A 388 22.71 11.12 -14.05
CA PRO A 388 23.45 10.10 -13.30
C PRO A 388 22.68 8.78 -13.13
N LEU A 389 21.36 8.80 -13.25
CA LEU A 389 20.52 7.62 -13.05
C LEU A 389 20.49 6.70 -14.28
N ARG A 390 20.91 7.17 -15.46
CA ARG A 390 20.96 6.36 -16.67
C ARG A 390 21.99 5.24 -16.55
N ASP A 391 23.17 5.57 -16.03
CA ASP A 391 24.25 4.59 -15.84
C ASP A 391 23.86 3.57 -14.76
N GLN A 392 23.31 4.04 -13.63
CA GLN A 392 22.81 3.16 -12.55
C GLN A 392 21.67 2.25 -13.02
N ALA A 393 20.74 2.75 -13.84
CA ALA A 393 19.67 1.95 -14.42
C ALA A 393 20.22 0.83 -15.33
N ALA A 394 21.28 1.11 -16.08
CA ALA A 394 21.94 0.13 -16.94
C ALA A 394 22.68 -0.94 -16.12
N GLU A 395 23.35 -0.55 -15.04
CA GLU A 395 24.02 -1.46 -14.10
C GLU A 395 23.04 -2.39 -13.39
N GLU A 396 21.88 -1.88 -12.95
CA GLU A 396 20.82 -2.68 -12.33
C GLU A 396 20.00 -3.48 -13.36
N GLY A 397 20.27 -3.30 -14.66
CA GLY A 397 19.56 -4.00 -15.74
C GLY A 397 18.10 -3.57 -15.92
N TYR A 398 17.72 -2.39 -15.42
CA TYR A 398 16.37 -1.88 -15.50
C TYR A 398 15.98 -1.58 -16.96
N ARG A 399 14.83 -2.12 -17.40
CA ARG A 399 14.31 -1.93 -18.76
C ARG A 399 13.22 -0.87 -18.74
N GLY A 400 13.57 0.37 -19.04
CA GLY A 400 12.62 1.48 -19.13
C GLY A 400 13.30 2.81 -19.37
N SER A 401 12.52 3.90 -19.35
CA SER A 401 13.08 5.25 -19.38
C SER A 401 13.74 5.60 -18.05
N ALA A 402 14.72 6.52 -18.07
CA ALA A 402 15.36 7.01 -16.85
C ALA A 402 14.34 7.60 -15.85
N LEU A 403 13.28 8.26 -16.34
CA LEU A 403 12.19 8.74 -15.51
C LEU A 403 11.46 7.58 -14.82
N SER A 404 11.09 6.52 -15.55
CA SER A 404 10.42 5.38 -14.93
C SER A 404 11.28 4.68 -13.87
N TYR A 405 12.61 4.67 -14.06
CA TYR A 405 13.57 4.18 -13.08
C TYR A 405 13.64 5.07 -11.85
N PHE A 406 13.70 6.39 -12.04
CA PHE A 406 13.64 7.37 -10.94
C PHE A 406 12.38 7.17 -10.09
N CYS A 407 11.22 7.06 -10.72
CA CYS A 407 9.94 6.89 -10.04
C CYS A 407 9.81 5.51 -9.38
N HIS A 408 10.46 4.50 -9.94
CA HIS A 408 10.62 3.20 -9.29
C HIS A 408 11.42 3.34 -7.98
N ARG A 409 12.54 4.06 -7.99
CA ARG A 409 13.36 4.32 -6.79
C ARG A 409 12.63 5.16 -5.74
N VAL A 410 11.96 6.24 -6.16
CA VAL A 410 11.12 7.05 -5.27
C VAL A 410 10.10 6.17 -4.56
N ARG A 411 9.32 5.37 -5.28
CA ARG A 411 8.35 4.45 -4.65
C ARG A 411 9.00 3.41 -3.74
N ARG A 412 10.20 2.94 -4.06
CA ARG A 412 10.91 1.93 -3.26
C ARG A 412 11.33 2.48 -1.90
N ASN A 413 11.81 3.73 -1.87
CA ASN A 413 12.47 4.33 -0.71
C ASN A 413 11.62 5.35 0.05
N LEU A 414 10.59 5.91 -0.58
CA LEU A 414 9.68 6.85 0.04
C LEU A 414 8.48 6.09 0.64
N HIS A 415 8.37 6.18 1.95
CA HIS A 415 7.25 5.69 2.72
C HIS A 415 6.36 6.86 3.12
N ILE A 416 5.05 6.72 2.94
CA ILE A 416 4.09 7.77 3.30
C ILE A 416 3.19 7.24 4.41
N VAL A 417 3.17 7.94 5.55
CA VAL A 417 2.26 7.66 6.68
C VAL A 417 1.26 8.80 6.77
N LEU A 418 -0.01 8.47 6.58
CA LEU A 418 -1.14 9.38 6.74
C LEU A 418 -1.78 9.12 8.10
N VAL A 419 -1.80 10.10 8.99
CA VAL A 419 -2.49 10.01 10.28
C VAL A 419 -3.76 10.84 10.17
N LEU A 420 -4.91 10.16 10.06
CA LEU A 420 -6.20 10.81 9.85
C LEU A 420 -7.18 10.55 11.01
N ASP A 421 -7.91 11.56 11.42
CA ASP A 421 -8.90 11.52 12.48
C ASP A 421 -10.24 11.03 11.92
N CYS A 422 -10.75 9.94 12.48
CA CYS A 422 -12.03 9.38 12.06
C CYS A 422 -13.24 10.20 12.52
N THR A 423 -13.06 11.16 13.43
CA THR A 423 -14.12 12.06 13.93
C THR A 423 -14.32 13.30 13.05
N ASP A 424 -13.38 13.59 12.14
CA ASP A 424 -13.51 14.71 11.20
C ASP A 424 -14.66 14.47 10.22
N ALA A 425 -15.50 15.48 10.00
CA ALA A 425 -16.63 15.41 9.08
C ALA A 425 -16.17 15.18 7.63
N GLU A 426 -14.97 15.66 7.28
CA GLU A 426 -14.39 15.51 5.94
C GLU A 426 -13.65 14.18 5.76
N PHE A 427 -13.45 13.38 6.81
CA PHE A 427 -12.67 12.13 6.76
C PHE A 427 -13.16 11.18 5.67
N SER A 428 -14.48 10.93 5.61
CA SER A 428 -15.08 10.05 4.60
C SER A 428 -14.92 10.62 3.19
N ALA A 429 -15.16 11.92 3.01
CA ALA A 429 -15.05 12.60 1.73
C ALA A 429 -13.60 12.60 1.19
N LYS A 430 -12.62 12.87 2.06
CA LYS A 430 -11.18 12.81 1.73
C LYS A 430 -10.78 11.42 1.27
N ARG A 431 -11.31 10.37 1.90
CA ARG A 431 -10.96 8.97 1.57
C ARG A 431 -11.65 8.46 0.29
N GLU A 432 -12.88 8.88 0.04
CA GLU A 432 -13.64 8.51 -1.16
C GLU A 432 -13.12 9.22 -2.42
N SER A 433 -12.72 10.48 -2.29
CA SER A 433 -12.12 11.24 -3.39
C SER A 433 -10.72 10.75 -3.77
N ASN A 434 -9.98 10.12 -2.84
CA ASN A 434 -8.60 9.70 -3.01
C ASN A 434 -8.45 8.16 -2.98
N PRO A 435 -8.64 7.47 -4.12
CA PRO A 435 -8.63 6.01 -4.15
C PRO A 435 -7.27 5.38 -3.84
N SER A 436 -6.16 6.10 -4.02
CA SER A 436 -4.83 5.53 -3.73
C SER A 436 -4.59 5.33 -2.24
N PHE A 437 -5.31 6.04 -1.37
CA PHE A 437 -5.18 5.89 0.08
C PHE A 437 -5.55 4.48 0.54
N HIS A 438 -6.56 3.85 -0.06
CA HIS A 438 -6.92 2.46 0.27
C HIS A 438 -6.29 1.42 -0.68
N LYS A 439 -5.93 1.80 -1.92
CA LYS A 439 -5.31 0.87 -2.88
C LYS A 439 -3.81 0.65 -2.65
N CYS A 440 -3.10 1.69 -2.23
CA CYS A 440 -1.64 1.71 -2.14
C CYS A 440 -1.14 1.72 -0.70
N CYS A 441 -1.90 2.23 0.27
CA CYS A 441 -1.53 2.18 1.68
C CYS A 441 -2.19 0.99 2.39
N ASN A 442 -1.50 0.48 3.42
CA ASN A 442 -2.10 -0.43 4.37
C ASN A 442 -2.91 0.39 5.38
N VAL A 443 -4.23 0.15 5.41
CA VAL A 443 -5.16 0.86 6.30
C VAL A 443 -5.20 0.16 7.65
N GLN A 444 -4.96 0.91 8.72
CA GLN A 444 -5.01 0.44 10.09
C GLN A 444 -5.93 1.32 10.92
N TRP A 445 -6.82 0.67 11.67
CA TRP A 445 -7.81 1.34 12.50
C TRP A 445 -7.47 1.27 13.99
N LEU A 446 -7.38 2.43 14.64
CA LEU A 446 -7.19 2.60 16.08
C LEU A 446 -8.25 3.55 16.65
N THR A 447 -9.41 2.99 16.94
CA THR A 447 -10.56 3.73 17.45
C THR A 447 -10.51 3.91 18.96
N THR A 448 -10.26 2.83 19.71
CA THR A 448 -10.20 2.84 21.18
C THR A 448 -9.21 1.84 21.72
N TRP A 449 -8.61 2.14 22.88
CA TRP A 449 -7.86 1.15 23.66
C TRP A 449 -8.80 0.16 24.34
N SER A 450 -8.34 -1.06 24.58
CA SER A 450 -9.11 -2.04 25.34
C SER A 450 -9.28 -1.61 26.80
N ARG A 451 -10.37 -2.09 27.43
CA ARG A 451 -10.65 -1.82 28.84
C ARG A 451 -9.55 -2.31 29.78
N ASP A 452 -8.80 -3.34 29.39
CA ASP A 452 -7.73 -3.89 30.20
C ASP A 452 -6.45 -3.04 30.12
N THR A 453 -6.30 -2.25 29.06
CA THR A 453 -5.19 -1.30 28.88
C THR A 453 -5.46 0.03 29.59
N MET A 454 -6.73 0.42 29.70
CA MET A 454 -7.15 1.64 30.41
C MET A 454 -7.21 1.49 31.94
N LYS A 455 -7.12 0.26 32.45
CA LYS A 455 -6.99 -0.04 33.89
C LYS A 455 -5.52 0.03 34.28
#